data_AF-A0A432R893-F1
#
_entry.id   AF-A0A432R893-F1
#
_cell.length_a   1.000
_cell.length_b   1.000
_cell.length_c   1.000
_cell.angle_alpha   90.00
_cell.angle_beta   90.00
_cell.angle_gamma   90.00
#
_symmetry.space_group_name_H-M   'P 1'
#
loop_
_entity.id
_entity.type
_entity.pdbx_description
1 polymer ?
#
loop_
_entity_poly.entity_id
_entity_poly.type
_entity_poly.pdbx_seq_one_letter_code
_entity_poly.pdbx_strand_id
1 'polypeptide(L)'
;MGERSKSRLRVKRKRFEPPVLCEVCGVRRAERVCPLCGRMVCSSHYDEDRGICSLCAETLCENCGRNLSITQCPVCGSLVCSDCSVQLTPVVRICTRCASKRVSLDDIARKEVVMLAESLRKYLVVAAGR
;
A
#
# COMPACT_ATOMS: atom_id res chain seq x y z
N MET A 1 45.05 4.73 28.64
CA MET A 1 44.52 4.40 27.30
C MET A 1 43.19 3.67 27.50
N GLY A 2 41.99 4.17 27.23
CA GLY A 2 41.48 5.44 26.74
C GLY A 2 39.96 5.34 26.84
N GLU A 3 39.34 6.28 27.53
CA GLU A 3 37.89 6.35 27.79
C GLU A 3 37.14 6.61 26.47
N ARG A 4 36.00 5.93 26.24
CA ARG A 4 35.05 6.32 25.20
C ARG A 4 33.66 6.50 25.78
N SER A 5 33.49 7.68 26.33
CA SER A 5 32.24 8.37 26.63
C SER A 5 31.29 8.32 25.42
N LYS A 6 30.21 7.55 25.52
CA LYS A 6 29.09 7.63 24.56
C LYS A 6 28.26 8.87 24.89
N SER A 7 28.52 9.94 24.16
CA SER A 7 27.81 11.21 24.22
C SER A 7 26.32 11.01 23.94
N ARG A 8 25.47 11.37 24.91
CA ARG A 8 24.03 11.49 24.76
C ARG A 8 23.74 12.66 23.81
N LEU A 9 23.52 12.39 22.53
CA LEU A 9 23.01 13.38 21.59
C LEU A 9 21.58 13.79 22.01
N ARG A 10 21.45 14.96 22.64
CA ARG A 10 20.16 15.63 22.86
C ARG A 10 19.67 16.17 21.51
N VAL A 11 18.85 15.39 20.81
CA VAL A 11 18.12 15.88 19.63
C VAL A 11 17.19 17.01 20.09
N LYS A 12 17.53 18.25 19.75
CA LYS A 12 16.66 19.42 19.98
C LYS A 12 15.37 19.18 19.19
N ARG A 13 14.26 18.93 19.89
CA ARG A 13 12.93 18.81 19.25
C ARG A 13 12.60 20.16 18.62
N LYS A 14 12.83 20.30 17.32
CA LYS A 14 12.32 21.42 16.52
C LYS A 14 10.80 21.41 16.70
N ARG A 15 10.19 22.53 17.09
CA ARG A 15 8.72 22.63 17.20
C ARG A 15 8.15 22.24 15.85
N PHE A 16 7.37 21.17 15.83
CA PHE A 16 6.65 20.71 14.64
C PHE A 16 5.46 21.66 14.45
N GLU A 17 5.51 22.51 13.43
CA GLU A 17 4.33 23.27 12.99
C GLU A 17 3.49 22.35 12.11
N PRO A 18 2.28 21.96 12.55
CA PRO A 18 1.45 21.04 11.79
C PRO A 18 1.05 21.69 10.45
N PRO A 19 1.09 20.94 9.32
CA PRO A 19 0.55 21.40 8.05
C PRO A 19 -0.85 22.02 8.18
N VAL A 20 -1.03 23.25 7.69
CA VAL A 20 -2.35 23.90 7.73
C VAL A 20 -3.37 23.25 6.78
N LEU A 21 -2.90 22.54 5.75
CA LEU A 21 -3.72 21.99 4.67
C LEU A 21 -3.71 20.47 4.67
N CYS A 22 -4.80 19.90 4.17
CA CYS A 22 -4.96 18.45 3.98
C CYS A 22 -3.92 17.93 3.00
N GLU A 23 -3.17 16.90 3.41
CA GLU A 23 -2.12 16.28 2.59
C GLU A 23 -2.65 15.47 1.40
N VAL A 24 -3.97 15.29 1.29
CA VAL A 24 -4.60 14.53 0.19
C VAL A 24 -5.14 15.45 -0.91
N CYS A 25 -5.84 16.55 -0.58
CA CYS A 25 -6.29 17.51 -1.61
C CYS A 25 -5.37 18.73 -1.78
N GLY A 26 -4.61 19.11 -0.77
CA GLY A 26 -3.83 20.35 -0.77
C GLY A 26 -4.65 21.66 -0.74
N VAL A 27 -5.98 21.59 -0.63
CA VAL A 27 -6.88 22.77 -0.73
C VAL A 27 -7.60 23.06 0.58
N ARG A 28 -8.22 22.05 1.21
CA ARG A 28 -8.97 22.23 2.45
C ARG A 28 -8.03 22.21 3.66
N ARG A 29 -8.44 22.88 4.74
CA ARG A 29 -7.75 22.84 6.04
C ARG A 29 -7.68 21.40 6.56
N ALA A 30 -6.53 20.99 7.10
CA ALA A 30 -6.43 19.73 7.81
C ALA A 30 -7.13 19.83 9.17
N GLU A 31 -7.95 18.84 9.49
CA GLU A 31 -8.73 18.79 10.74
C GLU A 31 -8.31 17.65 11.65
N ARG A 32 -7.76 16.55 11.07
CA ARG A 32 -7.47 15.30 11.77
C ARG A 32 -6.16 14.71 11.33
N VAL A 33 -5.54 13.91 12.20
CA VAL A 33 -4.35 13.12 11.91
C VAL A 33 -4.76 11.66 11.78
N CYS A 34 -4.40 11.01 10.68
CA CYS A 34 -4.65 9.58 10.51
C CYS A 34 -3.78 8.78 11.49
N PRO A 35 -4.36 7.93 12.36
CA PRO A 35 -3.58 7.17 13.33
C PRO A 35 -2.70 6.08 12.70
N LEU A 36 -3.00 5.67 11.46
CA LEU A 36 -2.28 4.60 10.77
C LEU A 36 -1.05 5.09 10.00
N CYS A 37 -1.15 6.20 9.26
CA CYS A 37 -0.05 6.73 8.45
C CYS A 37 0.50 8.09 8.91
N GLY A 38 -0.16 8.75 9.86
CA GLY A 38 0.25 10.06 10.37
C GLY A 38 -0.09 11.26 9.49
N ARG A 39 -0.66 11.06 8.29
CA ARG A 39 -1.08 12.17 7.41
C ARG A 39 -2.17 13.01 8.06
N MET A 40 -2.13 14.31 7.83
CA MET A 40 -3.18 15.22 8.25
C MET A 40 -4.18 15.47 7.13
N VAL A 41 -5.46 15.24 7.41
CA VAL A 41 -6.53 15.23 6.41
C VAL A 41 -7.72 16.09 6.83
N CYS A 42 -8.44 16.60 5.84
CA CYS A 42 -9.73 17.25 6.05
C CYS A 42 -10.82 16.19 6.29
N SER A 43 -11.96 16.63 6.82
CA SER A 43 -13.14 15.79 7.06
C SER A 43 -13.55 14.92 5.87
N SER A 44 -13.50 15.43 4.63
CA SER A 44 -13.89 14.67 3.43
C SER A 44 -12.95 13.51 3.07
N HIS A 45 -11.72 13.50 3.57
CA HIS A 45 -10.72 12.46 3.30
C HIS A 45 -10.41 11.63 4.54
N TYR A 46 -11.28 11.74 5.54
CA TYR A 46 -11.28 10.91 6.72
C TYR A 46 -12.47 9.95 6.62
N ASP A 47 -12.19 8.67 6.64
CA ASP A 47 -13.18 7.61 6.74
C ASP A 47 -13.57 7.50 8.23
N GLU A 48 -14.75 8.00 8.56
CA GLU A 48 -15.28 8.01 9.94
C GLU A 48 -15.56 6.60 10.45
N ASP A 49 -16.07 5.72 9.59
CA ASP A 49 -16.45 4.36 9.94
C ASP A 49 -15.22 3.53 10.32
N ARG A 50 -14.09 3.76 9.63
CA ARG A 50 -12.83 3.06 9.87
C ARG A 50 -11.85 3.84 10.75
N GLY A 51 -12.12 5.10 11.04
CA GLY A 51 -11.25 5.96 11.86
C GLY A 51 -9.86 6.20 11.26
N ILE A 52 -9.74 6.23 9.93
CA ILE A 52 -8.47 6.39 9.19
C ILE A 52 -8.67 7.29 7.98
N CYS A 53 -7.60 7.77 7.34
CA CYS A 53 -7.76 8.50 6.08
C CYS A 53 -8.24 7.57 4.95
N SER A 54 -8.93 8.14 3.96
CA SER A 54 -9.46 7.41 2.81
C SER A 54 -8.39 6.61 2.07
N LEU A 55 -7.19 7.17 1.91
CA LEU A 55 -6.05 6.48 1.29
C LEU A 55 -5.64 5.20 2.04
N CYS A 56 -5.64 5.26 3.38
CA CYS A 56 -5.37 4.08 4.18
C CYS A 56 -6.52 3.08 4.04
N ALA A 57 -7.78 3.53 4.09
CA ALA A 57 -8.94 2.66 3.95
C ALA A 57 -8.93 1.86 2.63
N GLU A 58 -8.56 2.50 1.52
CA GLU A 58 -8.46 1.90 0.19
C GLU A 58 -7.27 0.93 0.03
N THR A 59 -6.23 1.08 0.85
CA THR A 59 -4.98 0.29 0.75
C THR A 59 -4.84 -0.77 1.83
N LEU A 60 -5.88 -0.97 2.65
CA LEU A 60 -5.91 -2.05 3.64
C LEU A 60 -5.82 -3.43 2.97
N CYS A 61 -5.16 -4.35 3.66
CA CYS A 61 -5.13 -5.75 3.30
C CYS A 61 -6.55 -6.32 3.24
N GLU A 62 -6.95 -6.84 2.08
CA GLU A 62 -8.28 -7.40 1.88
C GLU A 62 -8.48 -8.72 2.64
N ASN A 63 -7.40 -9.36 3.09
CA ASN A 63 -7.49 -10.59 3.88
C ASN A 63 -7.79 -10.32 5.36
N CYS A 64 -7.28 -9.22 5.94
CA CYS A 64 -7.40 -8.99 7.38
C CYS A 64 -8.05 -7.65 7.76
N GLY A 65 -8.18 -6.70 6.83
CA GLY A 65 -8.76 -5.37 7.05
C GLY A 65 -8.02 -4.48 8.05
N ARG A 66 -6.84 -4.90 8.54
CA ARG A 66 -6.12 -4.26 9.65
C ARG A 66 -4.82 -3.59 9.24
N ASN A 67 -3.98 -4.31 8.49
CA ASN A 67 -2.65 -3.82 8.08
C ASN A 67 -2.71 -3.25 6.66
N LEU A 68 -1.90 -2.23 6.39
CA LEU A 68 -1.69 -1.75 5.02
C LEU A 68 -1.11 -2.85 4.15
N SER A 69 -1.58 -2.91 2.91
CA SER A 69 -1.05 -3.83 1.91
C SER A 69 0.36 -3.42 1.51
N ILE A 70 1.22 -4.43 1.29
CA ILE A 70 2.59 -4.23 0.82
C ILE A 70 2.78 -4.73 -0.61
N THR A 71 1.81 -5.49 -1.11
CA THR A 71 1.84 -6.09 -2.44
C THR A 71 0.42 -6.46 -2.85
N GLN A 72 0.23 -6.64 -4.15
CA GLN A 72 -0.97 -7.22 -4.73
C GLN A 72 -0.66 -8.66 -5.09
N CYS A 73 -1.54 -9.60 -4.73
CA CYS A 73 -1.33 -11.00 -5.08
C CYS A 73 -1.45 -11.19 -6.60
N PRO A 74 -0.40 -11.63 -7.31
CA PRO A 74 -0.45 -11.80 -8.77
C PRO A 74 -1.41 -12.90 -9.23
N VAL A 75 -1.87 -13.76 -8.30
CA VAL A 75 -2.83 -14.84 -8.60
C VAL A 75 -4.27 -14.34 -8.56
N CYS A 76 -4.69 -13.64 -7.52
CA CYS A 76 -6.09 -13.23 -7.33
C CYS A 76 -6.33 -11.72 -7.44
N GLY A 77 -5.27 -10.92 -7.55
CA GLY A 77 -5.35 -9.48 -7.64
C GLY A 77 -5.58 -8.76 -6.30
N SER A 78 -5.67 -9.47 -5.17
CA SER A 78 -6.00 -8.85 -3.89
C SER A 78 -4.82 -8.14 -3.24
N LEU A 79 -5.07 -6.99 -2.61
CA LEU A 79 -4.13 -6.26 -1.77
C LEU A 79 -3.86 -7.02 -0.47
N VAL A 80 -2.59 -7.32 -0.18
CA VAL A 80 -2.20 -8.12 1.00
C VAL A 80 -1.02 -7.55 1.77
N CYS A 81 -1.12 -7.61 3.10
CA CYS A 81 -0.05 -7.20 4.02
C CYS A 81 1.04 -8.28 4.17
N SER A 82 2.10 -7.94 4.92
CA SER A 82 3.21 -8.83 5.25
C SER A 82 2.78 -10.16 5.88
N ASP A 83 1.74 -10.12 6.73
CA ASP A 83 1.35 -11.26 7.57
C ASP A 83 0.37 -12.19 6.85
N CYS A 84 -0.36 -11.65 5.87
CA CYS A 84 -1.36 -12.38 5.08
C CYS A 84 -0.81 -12.84 3.73
N SER A 85 0.52 -12.87 3.58
CA SER A 85 1.19 -13.24 2.34
C SER A 85 2.45 -14.07 2.57
N VAL A 86 2.77 -14.90 1.58
CA VAL A 86 3.92 -15.80 1.56
C VAL A 86 4.85 -15.35 0.44
N GLN A 87 6.13 -15.18 0.75
CA GLN A 87 7.16 -14.89 -0.23
C GLN A 87 7.53 -16.18 -0.96
N LEU A 88 7.33 -16.26 -2.29
CA LEU A 88 7.72 -17.42 -3.11
C LEU A 88 9.11 -17.26 -3.72
N THR A 89 9.43 -16.06 -4.18
CA THR A 89 10.74 -15.68 -4.74
C THR A 89 11.13 -14.32 -4.18
N PRO A 90 12.36 -13.81 -4.34
CA PRO A 90 12.73 -12.47 -3.83
C PRO A 90 11.83 -11.31 -4.29
N VAL A 91 11.14 -11.47 -5.42
CA VAL A 91 10.26 -10.43 -6.00
C VAL A 91 8.77 -10.82 -6.03
N VAL A 92 8.43 -12.10 -5.86
CA VAL A 92 7.05 -12.58 -5.90
C VAL A 92 6.56 -12.96 -4.52
N ARG A 93 5.44 -12.34 -4.12
CA ARG A 93 4.71 -12.63 -2.89
C ARG A 93 3.23 -12.83 -3.22
N ILE A 94 2.64 -13.89 -2.66
CA ILE A 94 1.25 -14.27 -2.93
C ILE A 94 0.45 -14.32 -1.63
N CYS A 95 -0.87 -14.16 -1.71
CA CYS A 95 -1.71 -14.26 -0.52
C CYS A 95 -1.74 -15.70 0.02
N THR A 96 -1.92 -15.85 1.33
CA THR A 96 -2.00 -17.17 1.99
C THR A 96 -3.11 -18.06 1.42
N ARG A 97 -4.22 -17.46 0.97
CA ARG A 97 -5.35 -18.16 0.32
C ARG A 97 -4.98 -18.78 -1.04
N CYS A 98 -4.07 -18.16 -1.79
CA CYS A 98 -3.58 -18.74 -3.05
C CYS A 98 -2.42 -19.70 -2.79
N ALA A 99 -1.57 -19.42 -1.80
CA ALA A 99 -0.49 -20.30 -1.42
C ALA A 99 -1.00 -21.70 -1.00
N SER A 100 -2.12 -21.76 -0.27
CA SER A 100 -2.72 -23.03 0.14
C SER A 100 -3.21 -23.90 -1.02
N LYS A 101 -3.43 -23.32 -2.21
CA LYS A 101 -3.88 -24.04 -3.42
C LYS A 101 -2.73 -24.64 -4.25
N ARG A 102 -1.49 -24.57 -3.77
CA ARG A 102 -0.28 -25.07 -4.46
C ARG A 102 -0.10 -24.51 -5.88
N VAL A 103 -0.31 -23.20 -6.02
CA VAL A 103 -0.09 -22.48 -7.28
C VAL A 103 1.41 -22.50 -7.63
N SER A 104 1.74 -22.84 -8.87
CA SER A 104 3.11 -22.87 -9.39
C SER A 104 3.54 -21.51 -9.95
N LEU A 105 4.84 -21.32 -10.14
CA LEU A 105 5.35 -20.13 -10.84
C LEU A 105 4.87 -20.07 -12.29
N ASP A 106 4.67 -21.22 -12.93
CA ASP A 106 4.12 -21.31 -14.29
C ASP A 106 2.69 -20.78 -14.34
N ASP A 107 1.88 -21.06 -13.31
CA ASP A 107 0.52 -20.53 -13.21
C ASP A 107 0.50 -19.00 -13.11
N ILE A 108 1.50 -18.43 -12.43
CA ILE A 108 1.65 -16.97 -12.29
C ILE A 108 2.10 -16.36 -13.63
N ALA A 109 3.15 -16.91 -14.24
CA ALA A 109 3.67 -16.43 -15.53
C ALA A 109 2.61 -16.50 -16.64
N ARG A 110 1.82 -17.58 -16.69
CA ARG A 110 0.70 -17.71 -17.64
C ARG A 110 -0.31 -16.58 -17.48
N LYS A 111 -0.64 -16.17 -16.26
CA LYS A 111 -1.56 -15.04 -16.04
C LYS A 111 -1.01 -13.73 -16.53
N GLU A 112 0.29 -13.46 -16.31
CA GLU A 112 0.92 -12.23 -16.81
C GLU A 112 0.86 -12.13 -18.33
N VAL A 113 1.13 -13.23 -19.04
CA VAL A 113 1.03 -13.30 -20.50
C VAL A 113 -0.41 -13.06 -20.98
N VAL A 114 -1.41 -13.64 -20.31
CA VAL A 114 -2.83 -13.42 -20.64
C VAL A 114 -3.23 -11.96 -20.44
N MET A 115 -2.85 -11.34 -19.33
CA MET A 115 -3.13 -9.93 -19.04
C MET A 115 -2.50 -8.99 -20.08
N LEU A 116 -1.28 -9.31 -20.51
CA LEU A 116 -0.60 -8.56 -21.58
C LEU A 116 -1.35 -8.72 -22.91
N ALA A 117 -1.75 -9.94 -23.27
CA ALA A 117 -2.50 -10.21 -24.49
C ALA A 117 -3.85 -9.47 -24.51
N GLU A 118 -4.57 -9.43 -23.40
CA GLU A 118 -5.82 -8.67 -23.27
C GLU A 118 -5.62 -7.16 -23.41
N SER A 119 -4.55 -6.63 -22.81
CA SER A 119 -4.19 -5.21 -22.92
C SER A 119 -3.84 -4.84 -24.37
N LEU A 120 -3.07 -5.69 -25.06
CA LEU A 120 -2.74 -5.52 -26.48
C LEU A 120 -3.99 -5.59 -27.37
N ARG A 121 -4.91 -6.53 -27.11
CA ARG A 121 -6.20 -6.60 -27.85
C ARG A 121 -6.99 -5.31 -27.72
N LYS A 122 -7.12 -4.76 -26.51
CA LYS A 122 -7.80 -3.47 -26.29
C LYS A 122 -7.15 -2.35 -27.08
N TYR A 123 -5.81 -2.29 -27.08
CA TYR A 123 -5.07 -1.28 -27.83
C TYR A 123 -5.29 -1.40 -29.34
N LEU A 124 -5.25 -2.62 -29.89
CA LEU A 124 -5.47 -2.85 -31.32
C LEU A 124 -6.89 -2.52 -31.76
N VAL A 125 -7.91 -2.80 -30.93
CA VAL A 125 -9.31 -2.40 -31.21
C VAL A 125 -9.44 -0.87 -31.24
N VAL A 126 -8.81 -0.17 -30.30
CA VAL A 126 -8.80 1.31 -30.28
C VAL A 126 -8.03 1.89 -31.47
N ALA A 127 -6.94 1.24 -31.90
CA ALA A 127 -6.15 1.67 -33.04
C ALA A 127 -6.86 1.41 -34.39
N ALA A 128 -7.65 0.34 -34.50
CA ALA A 128 -8.41 0.02 -35.70
C ALA A 128 -9.75 0.78 -35.83
N GLY A 129 -10.22 1.41 -34.75
CA GLY A 129 -11.42 2.25 -34.71
C GLY A 129 -11.17 3.74 -34.97
N ARG A 130 -10.00 4.11 -35.49
CA ARG A 130 -9.66 5.47 -35.99
C ARG A 130 -9.39 5.43 -37.48
#